data_AF-A0A5Q0UHW0-F1
#
_entry.id   AF-A0A5Q0UHW0-F1
#
_cell.length_a   1.000
_cell.length_b   1.000
_cell.length_c   1.000
_cell.angle_alpha   90.00
_cell.angle_beta   90.00
_cell.angle_gamma   90.00
#
_symmetry.space_group_name_H-M   'P 1'
#
loop_
_entity.id
_entity.type
_entity.pdbx_description
1 polymer ?
#
loop_
_entity_poly.entity_id
_entity_poly.type
_entity_poly.pdbx_seq_one_letter_code
_entity_poly.pdbx_strand_id
1 'polypeptide(L)'
;MNVEQFSSRIIDLAAEKDFIQDFSIDMKEGVVVDSRIKLEDGFVDVFRNFDTGRVAFAYIVDEERVFGADNTGGWHTHPIENPGDHVESDEISLEQFFRMLENKFDLV
;
A
#
# COMPACT_ATOMS: atom_id res chain seq x y z
N MET A 1 16.87 1.24 -2.84
CA MET A 1 15.99 0.18 -2.32
C MET A 1 15.80 -0.84 -3.43
N ASN A 2 16.04 -2.13 -3.17
CA ASN A 2 15.77 -3.23 -4.11
C ASN A 2 14.55 -4.06 -3.67
N VAL A 3 14.23 -5.11 -4.43
CA VAL A 3 13.11 -6.03 -4.19
C VAL A 3 13.19 -6.66 -2.81
N GLU A 4 14.37 -7.16 -2.42
CA GLU A 4 14.57 -7.83 -1.14
C GLU A 4 14.37 -6.85 0.02
N GLN A 5 14.98 -5.65 -0.06
CA GLN A 5 14.84 -4.61 0.96
C GLN A 5 13.39 -4.16 1.14
N PHE A 6 12.64 -4.00 0.05
CA PHE A 6 11.23 -3.60 0.15
C PHE A 6 10.35 -4.71 0.71
N SER A 7 10.63 -5.96 0.34
CA SER A 7 9.92 -7.13 0.88
C SER A 7 10.19 -7.28 2.38
N SER A 8 11.43 -7.08 2.83
CA SER A 8 11.77 -7.03 4.26
C SER A 8 10.99 -5.92 4.98
N ARG A 9 10.81 -4.75 4.37
CA ARG A 9 10.00 -3.67 4.99
C ARG A 9 8.53 -4.03 5.14
N ILE A 10 7.95 -4.80 4.22
CA ILE A 10 6.58 -5.32 4.37
C ILE A 10 6.50 -6.27 5.57
N ILE A 11 7.50 -7.15 5.73
CA ILE A 11 7.58 -8.08 6.87
C ILE A 11 7.75 -7.30 8.19
N ASP A 12 8.66 -6.33 8.23
CA ASP A 12 8.91 -5.51 9.41
C ASP A 12 7.65 -4.72 9.80
N LEU A 13 6.97 -4.13 8.83
CA LEU A 13 5.71 -3.41 9.04
C LEU A 13 4.61 -4.33 9.59
N ALA A 14 4.45 -5.53 9.02
CA ALA A 14 3.49 -6.52 9.50
C ALA A 14 3.79 -7.00 10.93
N ALA A 15 5.07 -7.05 11.32
CA ALA A 15 5.48 -7.39 12.67
C ALA A 15 5.32 -6.22 13.67
N GLU A 16 5.37 -4.96 13.20
CA GLU A 16 5.25 -3.76 14.04
C GLU A 16 3.79 -3.36 14.31
N LYS A 17 2.87 -3.65 13.38
CA LYS A 17 1.49 -3.15 13.43
C LYS A 17 0.52 -4.26 13.83
N ASP A 18 -0.02 -4.19 15.04
CA ASP A 18 -0.93 -5.18 15.62
C ASP A 18 -2.25 -5.37 14.82
N PHE A 19 -2.66 -4.37 14.03
CA PHE A 19 -3.86 -4.45 13.19
C PHE A 19 -3.64 -5.21 11.87
N ILE A 20 -2.39 -5.58 11.54
CA ILE A 20 -2.08 -6.44 10.39
C ILE A 20 -2.26 -7.90 10.82
N GLN A 21 -3.16 -8.61 10.15
CA GLN A 21 -3.52 -9.99 10.51
C GLN A 21 -2.68 -11.03 9.76
N ASP A 22 -2.32 -10.74 8.51
CA ASP A 22 -1.58 -11.65 7.63
C ASP A 22 -1.01 -10.86 6.45
N PHE A 23 -0.08 -11.45 5.71
CA PHE A 23 0.38 -10.89 4.44
C PHE A 23 0.88 -11.97 3.48
N SER A 24 0.74 -11.72 2.18
CA SER A 24 1.41 -12.47 1.13
C SER A 24 2.35 -11.56 0.34
N ILE A 25 3.50 -12.07 -0.09
CA ILE A 25 4.44 -11.36 -0.96
C ILE A 25 4.75 -12.27 -2.14
N ASP A 26 4.40 -11.81 -3.34
CA ASP A 26 4.80 -12.40 -4.60
C ASP A 26 5.86 -11.53 -5.28
N MET A 27 6.94 -12.17 -5.70
CA MET A 27 8.02 -11.52 -6.45
C MET A 27 7.97 -11.99 -7.90
N LYS A 28 7.79 -11.06 -8.84
CA LYS A 28 7.70 -11.38 -10.27
C LYS A 28 8.96 -10.90 -10.99
N GLU A 29 9.58 -11.82 -11.70
CA GLU A 29 10.74 -11.56 -12.58
C GLU A 29 11.92 -10.85 -11.88
N GLY A 30 12.00 -10.92 -10.55
CA GLY A 30 13.05 -10.27 -9.75
C GLY A 30 13.00 -8.74 -9.73
N VAL A 31 11.95 -8.11 -10.27
CA VAL A 31 11.84 -6.64 -10.39
C VAL A 31 10.49 -6.10 -9.94
N VAL A 32 9.54 -6.97 -9.59
CA VAL A 32 8.22 -6.57 -9.08
C VAL A 32 7.99 -7.22 -7.72
N VAL A 33 7.47 -6.42 -6.79
CA VAL A 33 6.83 -6.89 -5.56
C VAL A 33 5.33 -6.61 -5.68
N ASP A 34 4.54 -7.66 -5.48
CA ASP A 34 3.09 -7.64 -5.45
C ASP A 34 2.66 -8.31 -4.13
N SER A 35 2.03 -7.57 -3.24
CA SER A 35 1.75 -8.02 -1.89
C SER A 35 0.34 -7.67 -1.48
N ARG A 36 -0.29 -8.58 -0.75
CA ARG A 36 -1.58 -8.36 -0.11
C ARG A 36 -1.41 -8.42 1.39
N ILE A 37 -1.75 -7.33 2.07
CA ILE A 37 -1.63 -7.20 3.52
C ILE A 37 -3.04 -7.19 4.11
N LYS A 38 -3.38 -8.21 4.88
CA LYS A 38 -4.73 -8.41 5.42
C LYS A 38 -4.91 -7.60 6.71
N LEU A 39 -6.02 -6.86 6.77
CA LEU A 39 -6.50 -6.13 7.94
C LEU A 39 -7.85 -6.74 8.39
N GLU A 40 -8.50 -6.19 9.41
CA GLU A 40 -9.78 -6.70 9.92
C GLU A 40 -10.91 -6.59 8.88
N ASP A 41 -11.15 -5.39 8.37
CA ASP A 41 -12.26 -5.13 7.44
C ASP A 41 -11.91 -5.34 5.96
N GLY A 42 -10.66 -5.69 5.64
CA GLY A 42 -10.22 -5.75 4.25
C GLY A 42 -8.74 -6.06 4.09
N PHE A 43 -8.15 -5.54 3.02
CA PHE A 43 -6.73 -5.71 2.75
C PHE A 43 -6.15 -4.53 1.97
N VAL A 44 -4.83 -4.36 2.08
CA VAL A 44 -4.06 -3.43 1.27
C VAL A 44 -3.35 -4.21 0.18
N ASP A 45 -3.64 -3.89 -1.08
CA ASP A 45 -2.81 -4.31 -2.20
C ASP A 45 -1.64 -3.33 -2.34
N VAL A 46 -0.42 -3.88 -2.33
CA VAL A 46 0.85 -3.17 -2.44
C VAL A 46 1.55 -3.64 -3.70
N PHE A 47 1.80 -2.71 -4.62
CA PHE A 47 2.51 -2.98 -5.86
C PHE A 47 3.73 -2.08 -5.98
N ARG A 48 4.86 -2.67 -6.36
CA ARG A 48 6.06 -1.92 -6.75
C ARG A 48 6.80 -2.60 -7.88
N ASN A 49 7.04 -1.87 -8.96
CA ASN A 49 7.92 -2.28 -10.04
C ASN A 49 9.20 -1.43 -10.00
N PHE A 50 10.34 -2.07 -9.77
CA PHE A 50 11.63 -1.41 -9.57
C PHE A 50 12.26 -0.91 -10.86
N ASP A 51 11.95 -1.52 -12.00
CA ASP A 51 12.47 -1.10 -13.31
C ASP A 51 11.77 0.17 -13.82
N THR A 52 10.45 0.25 -13.63
CA THR A 52 9.63 1.39 -14.08
C THR A 52 9.48 2.47 -13.02
N GLY A 53 9.85 2.18 -11.77
CA GLY A 53 9.63 3.05 -10.61
C GLY A 53 8.15 3.14 -10.19
N ARG A 54 7.25 2.35 -10.78
CA ARG A 54 5.82 2.39 -10.42
C ARG A 54 5.59 1.89 -9.01
N VAL A 55 4.75 2.60 -8.27
CA VAL A 55 4.31 2.26 -6.92
C VAL A 55 2.81 2.50 -6.83
N ALA A 56 2.08 1.56 -6.24
CA ALA A 56 0.67 1.72 -5.94
C ALA A 56 0.31 1.03 -4.62
N PHE A 57 -0.57 1.68 -3.86
CA PHE A 57 -1.18 1.17 -2.64
C PHE A 57 -2.69 1.35 -2.75
N ALA A 58 -3.46 0.32 -2.46
CA ALA A 58 -4.93 0.38 -2.47
C ALA A 58 -5.48 -0.36 -1.26
N TYR A 59 -6.18 0.34 -0.38
CA TYR A 59 -6.97 -0.27 0.67
C TYR A 59 -8.35 -0.61 0.14
N ILE A 60 -8.71 -1.89 0.24
CA ILE A 60 -9.89 -2.49 -0.36
C ILE A 60 -10.73 -3.14 0.74
N VAL A 61 -12.01 -2.82 0.77
CA VAL A 61 -13.05 -3.34 1.68
C VAL A 61 -14.23 -3.73 0.81
N ASP A 62 -14.80 -4.92 1.04
CA ASP A 62 -15.95 -5.43 0.26
C ASP A 62 -15.79 -5.31 -1.27
N GLU A 63 -14.59 -5.64 -1.78
CA GLU A 63 -14.19 -5.56 -3.21
C GLU A 63 -14.11 -4.13 -3.79
N GLU A 64 -14.31 -3.10 -2.97
CA GLU A 64 -14.21 -1.69 -3.38
C GLU A 64 -12.96 -1.02 -2.81
N ARG A 65 -12.28 -0.22 -3.63
CA ARG A 65 -11.16 0.60 -3.17
C ARG A 65 -11.70 1.79 -2.37
N VAL A 66 -11.41 1.83 -1.08
CA VAL A 66 -11.85 2.90 -0.17
C VAL A 66 -10.78 3.96 0.06
N PHE A 67 -9.50 3.63 -0.18
CA PHE A 67 -8.40 4.60 -0.10
C PHE A 67 -7.21 4.10 -0.94
N GLY A 68 -6.39 5.00 -1.47
CA GLY A 68 -5.21 4.59 -2.23
C GLY A 68 -4.21 5.72 -2.49
N ALA A 69 -3.03 5.33 -2.98
CA ALA A 69 -2.01 6.25 -3.47
C ALA A 69 -1.17 5.55 -4.53
N ASP A 70 -0.88 6.23 -5.63
CA ASP A 70 0.01 5.73 -6.66
C ASP A 70 0.72 6.86 -7.41
N ASN A 71 1.70 6.49 -8.23
CA ASN A 71 2.49 7.45 -8.99
C ASN A 71 2.21 7.45 -10.50
N THR A 72 1.07 6.92 -10.93
CA THR A 72 0.67 6.92 -12.34
C THR A 72 0.36 8.34 -12.80
N GLY A 73 1.23 8.90 -13.65
CA GLY A 73 1.08 10.28 -14.09
C GLY A 73 1.54 11.33 -13.08
N GLY A 74 2.21 10.90 -11.99
CA GLY A 74 2.58 11.75 -10.85
C GLY A 74 2.00 11.18 -9.55
N TRP A 75 2.60 11.55 -8.41
CA TRP A 75 2.10 11.10 -7.11
C TRP A 75 0.76 11.76 -6.79
N HIS A 76 -0.21 10.93 -6.43
CA HIS A 76 -1.53 11.37 -6.01
C HIS A 76 -2.15 10.35 -5.06
N THR A 77 -3.19 10.80 -4.35
CA THR A 77 -4.02 9.97 -3.48
C THR A 77 -5.43 9.82 -4.04
N HIS A 78 -6.03 8.69 -3.72
CA HIS A 78 -7.43 8.35 -3.94
C HIS A 78 -8.15 8.44 -2.58
N PRO A 79 -8.80 9.57 -2.25
CA PRO A 79 -9.28 9.85 -0.90
C PRO A 79 -10.54 9.05 -0.54
N ILE A 80 -10.86 8.99 0.75
CA ILE A 80 -12.00 8.20 1.28
C ILE A 80 -13.34 8.79 0.82
N GLU A 81 -13.43 10.11 0.81
CA GLU A 81 -14.63 10.84 0.48
C GLU A 81 -15.06 10.58 -0.98
N ASN A 82 -14.08 10.35 -1.85
CA ASN A 82 -14.30 10.00 -3.25
C ASN A 82 -13.07 9.25 -3.82
N PRO A 83 -13.06 7.90 -3.78
CA PRO A 83 -11.93 7.10 -4.24
C PRO A 83 -11.65 7.19 -5.74
N GLY A 84 -12.49 7.87 -6.52
CA GLY A 84 -12.25 8.17 -7.94
C GLY A 84 -11.46 9.46 -8.18
N ASP A 85 -11.32 10.31 -7.17
CA ASP A 85 -10.58 11.56 -7.28
C ASP A 85 -9.06 11.32 -7.25
N HIS A 86 -8.34 12.20 -7.94
CA HIS A 86 -6.88 12.18 -7.98
C HIS A 86 -6.39 13.47 -7.33
N VAL A 87 -6.02 13.40 -6.05
CA VAL A 87 -5.52 14.55 -5.30
C VAL A 87 -4.00 14.50 -5.31
N GLU A 88 -3.36 15.46 -5.98
CA GLU A 88 -1.89 15.57 -6.05
C GLU A 88 -1.25 15.48 -4.66
N SER A 89 -0.13 14.78 -4.59
CA SER A 89 0.64 14.62 -3.35
C SER A 89 2.13 14.59 -3.61
N ASP A 90 2.90 14.77 -2.53
CA ASP A 90 4.29 14.35 -2.52
C ASP A 90 4.39 12.81 -2.62
N GLU A 91 5.62 12.30 -2.77
CA GLU A 91 5.89 10.87 -2.72
C GLU A 91 5.43 10.24 -1.40
N ILE A 92 4.71 9.12 -1.50
CA ILE A 92 4.19 8.38 -0.35
C ILE A 92 4.94 7.05 -0.23
N SER A 93 5.62 6.86 0.90
CA SER A 93 6.23 5.58 1.26
C SER A 93 5.20 4.58 1.78
N LEU A 94 5.58 3.30 1.84
CA LEU A 94 4.78 2.24 2.46
C LEU A 94 4.37 2.61 3.89
N GLU A 95 5.30 3.08 4.72
CA GLU A 95 5.03 3.46 6.11
C GLU A 95 4.16 4.71 6.20
N GLN A 96 4.35 5.67 5.30
CA GLN A 96 3.47 6.85 5.25
C GLN A 96 2.04 6.42 4.91
N PHE A 97 1.86 5.53 3.93
CA PHE A 97 0.54 5.02 3.57
C PHE A 97 -0.16 4.32 4.75
N PHE A 98 0.55 3.43 5.46
CA PHE A 98 -0.03 2.73 6.62
C PHE A 98 -0.30 3.66 7.80
N ARG A 99 0.52 4.69 8.03
CA ARG A 99 0.21 5.76 9.00
C ARG A 99 -1.04 6.54 8.59
N MET A 100 -1.25 6.77 7.30
CA MET A 100 -2.48 7.43 6.82
C MET A 100 -3.70 6.53 7.05
N LEU A 101 -3.59 5.23 6.83
CA LEU A 101 -4.67 4.27 7.15
C LEU A 101 -5.00 4.26 8.64
N GLU A 102 -3.97 4.12 9.48
CA GLU A 102 -4.10 4.13 10.95
C GLU A 102 -4.84 5.38 11.44
N ASN A 103 -4.49 6.57 10.91
CA ASN A 103 -5.13 7.83 11.28
C ASN A 103 -6.55 8.03 10.71
N LYS A 104 -6.89 7.34 9.61
CA LYS A 104 -8.16 7.57 8.89
C LYS A 104 -9.24 6.55 9.22
N PHE A 105 -8.85 5.36 9.63
CA PHE A 105 -9.74 4.22 9.88
C PHE A 105 -9.69 3.75 11.33
N ASP A 106 -9.08 4.54 12.24
CA ASP A 106 -9.00 4.26 13.68
C ASP A 106 -8.58 2.80 13.96
N LEU A 107 -7.54 2.34 13.26
CA LEU A 107 -7.06 0.95 13.33
C LEU A 107 -6.33 0.62 14.67
N VAL A 108 -6.39 1.51 15.67
CA VAL A 108 -5.77 1.42 17.01
C VAL A 108 -6.68 2.01 18.08
#